data_AF-A0A521MJD7-F1
#
_entry.id   AF-A0A521MJD7-F1
#
_cell.length_a   1.000
_cell.length_b   1.000
_cell.length_c   1.000
_cell.angle_alpha   90.00
_cell.angle_beta   90.00
_cell.angle_gamma   90.00
#
_symmetry.space_group_name_H-M   'P 1'
#
loop_
_entity.id
_entity.type
_entity.pdbx_description
1 polymer ?
#
loop_
_entity_poly.entity_id
_entity_poly.type
_entity_poly.pdbx_seq_one_letter_code
_entity_poly.pdbx_strand_id
1 'polypeptide(L)' 'MNRDRILSLALILLGAVLLVVALVLDLNGGPSWLHFFTWIGGGLTGYGIVLLARSGPSNKPTA' A
#
# COMPACT_ATOMS: atom_id res chain seq x y z
N MET A 1 -5.83 -15.35 -10.55
CA MET A 1 -5.71 -13.98 -10.00
C MET A 1 -4.81 -13.16 -10.93
N ASN A 2 -5.28 -12.01 -11.43
CA ASN A 2 -4.49 -11.20 -12.38
C ASN A 2 -3.25 -10.63 -11.69
N ARG A 3 -2.10 -10.64 -12.38
CA ARG A 3 -0.81 -10.19 -11.84
C ARG A 3 -0.90 -8.78 -11.24
N ASP A 4 -1.65 -7.88 -11.88
CA ASP A 4 -1.85 -6.51 -11.43
C ASP A 4 -2.59 -6.43 -10.08
N ARG A 5 -3.57 -7.31 -9.84
CA ARG A 5 -4.25 -7.41 -8.54
C ARG A 5 -3.33 -7.94 -7.46
N ILE A 6 -2.47 -8.91 -7.78
CA ILE A 6 -1.48 -9.46 -6.84
C ILE A 6 -0.51 -8.36 -6.42
N LEU A 7 0.04 -7.64 -7.40
CA LEU A 7 0.94 -6.50 -7.18
C LEU A 7 0.28 -5.40 -6.35
N SER A 8 -0.96 -5.05 -6.68
CA SER A 8 -1.72 -4.03 -5.94
C SER A 8 -1.88 -4.42 -4.47
N LEU A 9 -2.32 -5.67 -4.20
CA LEU A 9 -2.49 -6.17 -2.84
C LEU A 9 -1.15 -6.23 -2.08
N ALA A 10 -0.07 -6.65 -2.74
CA ALA A 10 1.25 -6.68 -2.13
C ALA A 10 1.72 -5.28 -1.72
N LEU A 11 1.52 -4.27 -2.58
CA LEU A 11 1.86 -2.88 -2.29
C LEU A 11 1.02 -2.30 -1.15
N ILE A 12 -0.28 -2.61 -1.11
CA ILE A 12 -1.17 -2.19 -0.02
C ILE A 12 -0.70 -2.79 1.31
N LEU A 13 -0.44 -4.10 1.35
CA LEU A 13 -0.06 -4.79 2.58
C LEU A 13 1.31 -4.34 3.08
N LEU A 14 2.31 -4.26 2.20
CA LEU A 14 3.65 -3.79 2.57
C LEU A 14 3.64 -2.33 3.00
N GLY A 15 2.92 -1.47 2.27
CA GLY A 15 2.76 -0.07 2.62
C GLY A 15 2.08 0.11 3.97
N ALA A 16 0.99 -0.63 4.23
CA ALA A 16 0.23 -0.52 5.46
C ALA A 16 1.04 -0.99 6.67
N VAL A 17 1.78 -2.09 6.54
CA VAL A 17 2.67 -2.57 7.61
C VAL A 17 3.75 -1.55 7.91
N LEU A 18 4.43 -1.02 6.89
CA LEU A 18 5.46 0.00 7.07
C LEU A 18 4.89 1.27 7.71
N LEU A 19 3.73 1.73 7.24
CA LEU A 19 3.04 2.90 7.79
C LEU A 19 2.72 2.70 9.26
N VAL A 20 2.07 1.59 9.63
CA VAL A 20 1.65 1.34 11.01
C VAL A 20 2.86 1.22 11.94
N VAL A 21 3.88 0.45 11.56
CA VAL A 21 5.09 0.29 12.38
C VAL A 21 5.81 1.63 12.56
N ALA A 22 6.05 2.36 11.47
CA ALA A 22 6.73 3.65 11.53
C ALA A 22 5.92 4.67 12.34
N LEU A 23 4.60 4.73 12.17
CA LEU A 23 3.72 5.66 12.87
C LEU A 23 3.69 5.36 14.37
N VAL A 24 3.57 4.09 14.77
CA VAL A 24 3.59 3.72 16.19
C VAL A 24 4.93 4.10 16.82
N LEU A 25 6.05 3.85 16.15
CA LEU A 25 7.36 4.22 16.68
C LEU A 25 7.55 5.75 16.73
N ASP A 26 7.10 6.49 15.73
CA ASP A 26 7.17 7.96 15.66
C ASP A 26 6.36 8.59 16.82
N LEU A 27 5.14 8.10 17.05
CA LEU A 27 4.27 8.57 18.14
C LEU A 27 4.79 8.23 19.54
N ASN A 28 5.66 7.22 19.68
CA ASN A 28 6.28 6.85 20.95
C ASN A 28 7.58 7.64 21.24
N GLY A 29 7.83 8.75 20.54
CA GLY A 29 9.03 9.56 20.72
C GLY A 29 10.25 8.97 20.03
N GLY A 30 10.04 8.15 19.00
CA GLY A 30 11.10 7.63 18.16
C GLY A 30 11.83 8.73 17.38
N PRO A 31 12.93 8.39 16.70
CA PRO A 31 13.70 9.36 15.92
C PRO A 31 12.88 10.01 14.80
N SER A 32 13.15 11.30 14.52
CA SER A 32 12.44 12.07 13.49
C SER A 32 12.49 11.48 12.07
N TRP A 33 13.49 10.65 11.78
CA TRP A 33 13.59 9.95 10.49
C TRP A 33 12.48 8.90 10.31
N LEU A 34 11.79 8.46 11.37
CA LEU A 34 10.63 7.57 11.26
C LEU A 34 9.47 8.23 10.50
N HIS A 35 9.35 9.56 10.58
CA HIS A 35 8.38 10.32 9.83
C HIS A 35 8.54 10.13 8.31
N PHE A 36 9.77 9.97 7.82
CA PHE A 36 9.99 9.66 6.40
C PHE A 36 9.39 8.30 6.00
N PHE A 37 9.45 7.31 6.89
CA PHE A 37 8.87 5.99 6.64
C PHE A 37 7.34 5.99 6.69
N THR A 38 6.71 6.90 7.46
CA THR A 38 5.24 7.05 7.42
C THR A 38 4.78 7.60 6.06
N TRP A 39 5.52 8.55 5.47
CA TRP A 39 5.24 9.02 4.10
C TRP A 39 5.42 7.93 3.04
N ILE A 40 6.50 7.13 3.12
CA ILE A 40 6.71 6.01 2.19
C ILE A 40 5.59 4.96 2.33
N GLY A 41 5.28 4.56 3.57
CA GLY A 41 4.24 3.57 3.84
C GLY A 41 2.87 4.05 3.35
N GLY A 42 2.52 5.30 3.63
CA GLY A 42 1.30 5.93 3.13
C GLY A 42 1.25 6.00 1.60
N GLY A 43 2.35 6.41 0.96
CA GLY A 43 2.47 6.48 -0.50
C GLY A 43 2.33 5.11 -1.18
N LEU A 44 3.00 4.08 -0.66
CA LEU A 44 2.87 2.70 -1.18
C LEU A 44 1.46 2.17 -1.02
N THR A 45 0.84 2.40 0.14
CA THR A 45 -0.55 1.99 0.40
C THR A 45 -1.51 2.67 -0.56
N GLY A 46 -1.43 4.00 -0.68
CA GLY A 46 -2.28 4.77 -1.59
C GLY A 46 -2.09 4.38 -3.05
N TYR A 47 -0.86 4.20 -3.50
CA TYR A 47 -0.56 3.76 -4.86
C TYR A 47 -1.12 2.36 -5.14
N GLY A 48 -0.96 1.42 -4.19
CA GLY A 48 -1.55 0.08 -4.30
C GLY A 48 -3.07 0.11 -4.39
N ILE A 49 -3.75 0.98 -3.64
CA ILE A 49 -5.21 1.19 -3.73
C ILE A 49 -5.60 1.71 -5.11
N VAL A 50 -4.89 2.72 -5.62
CA VAL A 50 -5.15 3.28 -6.96
C VAL A 50 -4.95 2.22 -8.05
N LEU A 51 -3.89 1.43 -7.97
CA LEU A 51 -3.61 0.34 -8.90
C LEU A 51 -4.71 -0.72 -8.85
N LEU A 52 -5.17 -1.10 -7.65
CA LEU A 52 -6.26 -2.06 -7.47
C LEU A 52 -7.56 -1.56 -8.10
N ALA A 53 -7.90 -0.29 -7.89
CA ALA A 53 -9.09 0.35 -8.44
C ALA A 53 -9.07 0.41 -9.98
N ARG A 54 -7.88 0.63 -10.58
CA ARG A 54 -7.69 0.58 -12.04
C ARG A 54 -7.72 -0.85 -12.59
N SER A 55 -7.43 -1.85 -11.76
CA SER A 55 -7.43 -3.28 -12.11
C SER A 55 -8.82 -3.91 -12.11
N GLY A 56 -9.83 -3.20 -12.64
CA GLY A 56 -11.27 -3.51 -12.55
C GLY A 56 -11.67 -4.96 -12.83
N PRO A 57 -12.93 -5.35 -12.55
CA PRO A 57 -13.43 -6.69 -12.87
C PRO A 57 -13.10 -7.03 -14.34
N SER A 58 -12.39 -8.12 -14.55
CA SER A 58 -12.10 -8.64 -15.89
C SER A 58 -13.42 -9.10 -16.51
N ASN A 59 -14.18 -8.18 -17.08
CA ASN A 59 -15.37 -8.46 -17.88
C ASN A 59 -14.89 -8.95 -19.24
N LYS A 60 -14.35 -10.18 -19.30
CA LYS A 60 -14.24 -10.85 -20.59
C LYS A 60 -15.66 -11.23 -20.99
N PRO A 61 -16.20 -10.72 -22.12
CA PRO A 61 -17.41 -11.31 -22.68
C PRO A 61 -17.09 -12.77 -22.98
N THR A 62 -17.75 -13.69 -22.29
CA THR A 62 -17.86 -15.09 -22.70
C THR A 62 -18.61 -15.09 -24.02
N ALA A 63 -17.87 -15.23 -25.13
CA ALA A 63 -18.41 -15.55 -26.44
C ALA A 63 -18.91 -17.00 -26.46
#